data_AF-A0A537MMC6-F1
#
_entry.id   AF-A0A537MMC6-F1
#
_cell.length_a   1.000
_cell.length_b   1.000
_cell.length_c   1.000
_cell.angle_alpha   90.00
_cell.angle_beta   90.00
_cell.angle_gamma   90.00
#
_symmetry.space_group_name_H-M   'P 1'
#
loop_
_entity.id
_entity.type
_entity.pdbx_description
1 polymer ?
#
loop_
_entity_poly.entity_id
_entity_poly.type
_entity_poly.pdbx_seq_one_letter_code
_entity_poly.pdbx_strand_id
1 'polypeptide(L)'
;APAGASIVGERRVPHDEEALAAAIRELLDLGAELVIVFGASAIADRRDVIPAAITEIGGAIEHFGMPVDPGNLLLIGNAKGVPVLGAPGCARSPVENGFDWVLM
;
A
#
# COMPACT_ATOMS: atom_id res chain seq x y z
N ALA A 1 1.34 8.10 20.11
CA ALA A 1 1.04 6.83 20.83
C ALA A 1 0.92 5.74 19.77
N PRO A 2 1.22 4.45 20.05
CA PRO A 2 1.03 3.41 19.05
C PRO A 2 -0.44 3.38 18.61
N ALA A 3 -0.71 3.13 17.33
CA ALA A 3 -2.03 3.24 16.70
C ALA A 3 -3.10 2.27 17.26
N GLY A 4 -2.76 1.42 18.23
CA GLY A 4 -3.66 0.40 18.77
C GLY A 4 -3.99 -0.75 17.80
N ALA A 5 -3.41 -0.72 16.60
CA ALA A 5 -3.58 -1.74 15.57
C ALA A 5 -2.73 -3.00 15.84
N SER A 6 -3.16 -4.12 15.30
CA SER A 6 -2.43 -5.39 15.28
C SER A 6 -2.17 -5.85 13.85
N ILE A 7 -1.07 -6.57 13.62
CA ILE A 7 -0.80 -7.19 12.32
C ILE A 7 -1.59 -8.50 12.25
N VAL A 8 -2.59 -8.56 11.37
CA VAL A 8 -3.43 -9.76 11.15
C VAL A 8 -2.83 -10.75 10.14
N GLY A 9 -1.86 -10.31 9.34
CA GLY A 9 -1.14 -11.15 8.38
C GLY A 9 -0.03 -10.42 7.65
N GLU A 10 0.94 -11.18 7.13
CA GLU A 10 2.01 -10.70 6.25
C GLU A 10 2.21 -11.70 5.10
N ARG A 11 2.48 -11.18 3.89
CA ARG A 11 2.79 -11.99 2.72
C ARG A 11 3.99 -11.38 2.01
N ARG A 12 4.89 -12.25 1.53
CA ARG A 12 5.96 -11.89 0.59
C ARG A 12 5.68 -12.58 -0.72
N VAL A 13 5.57 -11.78 -1.77
CA VAL A 13 5.28 -12.25 -3.13
C VAL A 13 6.32 -11.72 -4.10
N PRO A 14 6.51 -12.36 -5.25
CA PRO A 14 7.27 -11.78 -6.35
C PRO A 14 6.76 -10.39 -6.73
N HIS A 15 7.62 -9.58 -7.37
CA HIS A 15 7.20 -8.29 -7.93
C HIS A 15 6.41 -8.53 -9.23
N ASP A 16 5.18 -8.98 -9.06
CA ASP A 16 4.27 -9.43 -10.09
C ASP A 16 2.83 -9.02 -9.72
N GLU A 17 2.06 -8.61 -10.72
CA GLU A 17 0.72 -8.07 -10.56
C GLU A 17 -0.26 -9.12 -10.01
N GLU A 18 -0.30 -10.31 -10.62
CA GLU A 18 -1.23 -11.37 -10.23
C GLU A 18 -0.93 -11.88 -8.83
N ALA A 19 0.36 -12.10 -8.52
CA ALA A 19 0.80 -12.54 -7.20
C ALA A 19 0.45 -11.54 -6.10
N LEU A 20 0.64 -10.24 -6.37
CA LEU A 20 0.27 -9.18 -5.42
C LEU A 20 -1.24 -9.05 -5.27
N ALA A 21 -2.00 -9.09 -6.37
CA ALA A 21 -3.46 -9.04 -6.37
C ALA A 21 -4.06 -10.18 -5.51
N ALA A 22 -3.54 -11.39 -5.67
CA ALA A 22 -3.95 -12.55 -4.88
C ALA A 22 -3.66 -12.35 -3.38
N ALA A 23 -2.47 -11.85 -3.02
CA ALA A 23 -2.10 -11.59 -1.63
C ALA A 23 -2.95 -10.49 -0.97
N ILE A 24 -3.23 -9.40 -1.69
CA ILE A 24 -4.12 -8.35 -1.19
C ILE A 24 -5.51 -8.93 -0.92
N ARG A 25 -6.07 -9.68 -1.88
CA ARG A 25 -7.38 -10.31 -1.73
C ARG A 25 -7.45 -11.25 -0.53
N GLU A 26 -6.41 -12.07 -0.34
CA GLU A 26 -6.30 -12.98 0.81
C GLU A 26 -6.31 -12.22 2.14
N LEU A 27 -5.52 -11.15 2.27
CA LEU A 27 -5.47 -10.35 3.50
C LEU A 27 -6.81 -9.65 3.78
N LEU A 28 -7.50 -9.16 2.75
CA LEU A 28 -8.85 -8.61 2.88
C LEU A 28 -9.84 -9.67 3.38
N ASP A 29 -9.76 -10.90 2.85
CA ASP A 29 -10.64 -12.00 3.24
C ASP A 29 -10.34 -12.50 4.67
N LEU A 30 -9.14 -12.25 5.20
CA LEU A 30 -8.78 -12.43 6.62
C LEU A 30 -9.32 -11.33 7.54
N GLY A 31 -9.99 -10.31 6.99
CA GLY A 31 -10.56 -9.20 7.74
C GLY A 31 -9.59 -8.06 8.01
N ALA A 32 -8.55 -7.87 7.19
CA ALA A 32 -7.69 -6.69 7.29
C ALA A 32 -8.51 -5.40 7.04
N GLU A 33 -8.36 -4.43 7.94
CA GLU A 33 -9.00 -3.10 7.86
C GLU A 33 -8.09 -2.06 7.18
N LEU A 34 -6.83 -2.42 6.92
CA LEU A 34 -5.83 -1.65 6.18
C LEU A 34 -4.80 -2.61 5.61
N VAL A 35 -4.45 -2.45 4.33
CA VAL A 35 -3.35 -3.18 3.70
C VAL A 35 -2.23 -2.22 3.34
N ILE A 36 -0.99 -2.53 3.73
CA ILE A 36 0.19 -1.74 3.40
C ILE A 36 1.11 -2.59 2.54
N VAL A 37 1.43 -2.10 1.34
CA VAL A 37 2.31 -2.76 0.38
C VAL A 37 3.65 -2.04 0.34
N PHE A 38 4.70 -2.74 0.75
CA PHE A 38 6.09 -2.27 0.60
C PHE A 38 6.67 -2.78 -0.72
N GLY A 39 6.57 -1.95 -1.76
CA GLY A 39 7.05 -2.29 -3.11
C GLY A 39 8.55 -2.56 -3.21
N ALA A 40 8.94 -3.30 -4.25
CA ALA A 40 10.34 -3.50 -4.64
C ALA A 40 10.91 -2.29 -5.40
N SER A 41 10.04 -1.48 -6.01
CA SER A 41 10.36 -0.26 -6.73
C SER A 41 9.51 0.91 -6.23
N ALA A 42 9.93 2.11 -6.60
CA ALA A 42 9.11 3.30 -6.45
C ALA A 42 7.85 3.20 -7.31
N ILE A 43 6.76 3.81 -6.84
CA ILE A 43 5.51 3.95 -7.59
C ILE A 43 5.61 5.26 -8.37
N ALA A 44 5.72 5.16 -9.68
CA ALA A 44 5.86 6.29 -10.61
C ALA A 44 4.70 6.38 -11.61
N ASP A 45 4.03 5.26 -11.92
CA ASP A 45 2.99 5.18 -12.96
C ASP A 45 1.80 4.33 -12.50
N ARG A 46 0.63 4.56 -13.09
CA ARG A 46 -0.59 3.76 -12.87
C ARG A 46 -0.46 2.31 -13.30
N ARG A 47 0.50 2.01 -14.18
CA ARG A 47 0.80 0.67 -14.70
C ARG A 47 1.86 -0.06 -13.87
N ASP A 48 2.33 0.54 -12.78
CA ASP A 48 3.20 -0.18 -11.85
C ASP A 48 2.43 -1.29 -11.13
N VAL A 49 3.17 -2.28 -10.61
CA VAL A 49 2.60 -3.50 -10.02
C VAL A 49 1.56 -3.22 -8.93
N ILE A 50 1.77 -2.22 -8.07
CA ILE A 50 0.85 -1.92 -6.96
C ILE A 50 -0.50 -1.38 -7.46
N PRO A 51 -0.56 -0.26 -8.22
CA PRO A 51 -1.84 0.22 -8.72
C PRO A 51 -2.55 -0.77 -9.65
N ALA A 52 -1.79 -1.52 -10.46
CA ALA A 52 -2.35 -2.55 -11.33
C ALA A 52 -3.01 -3.67 -10.51
N ALA A 53 -2.32 -4.21 -9.50
CA ALA A 53 -2.85 -5.26 -8.63
C ALA A 53 -4.10 -4.84 -7.85
N ILE A 54 -4.16 -3.58 -7.38
CA ILE A 54 -5.35 -3.03 -6.72
C ILE A 54 -6.53 -2.99 -7.71
N THR A 55 -6.28 -2.53 -8.93
CA THR A 55 -7.31 -2.41 -9.97
C THR A 55 -7.81 -3.79 -10.42
N GLU A 56 -6.91 -4.76 -10.56
CA GLU A 56 -7.20 -6.14 -10.97
C GLU A 56 -8.17 -6.84 -10.01
N ILE A 57 -8.13 -6.52 -8.72
CA ILE A 57 -9.09 -7.05 -7.74
C ILE A 57 -10.39 -6.25 -7.62
N GLY A 58 -10.66 -5.35 -8.57
CA GLY A 58 -11.83 -4.47 -8.59
C GLY A 58 -11.72 -3.27 -7.66
N GLY A 59 -10.51 -2.94 -7.22
CA GLY A 59 -10.22 -1.74 -6.44
C GLY A 59 -10.10 -0.49 -7.31
N ALA A 60 -9.86 0.64 -6.65
CA ALA A 60 -9.66 1.93 -7.29
C ALA A 60 -8.45 2.65 -6.69
N ILE A 61 -7.77 3.44 -7.50
CA ILE A 61 -6.73 4.35 -7.00
C ILE A 61 -7.34 5.70 -6.70
N GLU A 62 -7.22 6.14 -5.46
CA GLU A 62 -7.79 7.39 -4.97
C GLU A 62 -6.79 8.54 -5.11
N HIS A 63 -5.51 8.28 -4.81
CA HIS A 63 -4.48 9.30 -4.83
C HIS A 63 -3.10 8.77 -5.21
N PHE A 64 -2.35 9.58 -5.96
CA PHE A 64 -0.96 9.36 -6.29
C PHE A 64 -0.10 10.49 -5.74
N GLY A 65 0.93 10.08 -5.02
CA GLY A 65 1.94 10.94 -4.45
C GLY A 65 1.46 11.77 -3.27
N MET A 66 2.33 12.68 -2.83
CA MET A 66 2.05 13.64 -1.78
C MET A 66 3.00 14.85 -1.96
N PRO A 67 2.58 16.10 -1.70
CA PRO A 67 3.44 17.27 -1.89
C PRO A 67 4.46 17.46 -0.74
N VAL A 68 5.28 16.45 -0.49
CA VAL A 68 6.25 16.38 0.62
C VAL A 68 7.56 15.73 0.16
N ASP A 69 8.66 15.98 0.85
CA ASP A 69 9.92 15.29 0.64
C ASP A 69 10.60 15.09 2.00
N PRO A 70 10.85 13.84 2.47
CA PRO A 70 10.58 12.55 1.84
C PRO A 70 9.11 12.08 1.96
N GLY A 71 8.66 11.21 1.05
CA GLY A 71 7.32 10.59 1.07
C GLY A 71 6.44 10.90 -0.14
N ASN A 72 6.94 11.64 -1.12
CA ASN A 72 6.22 12.06 -2.32
C ASN A 72 5.63 10.94 -3.19
N LEU A 73 6.04 9.69 -3.01
CA LEU A 73 5.63 8.55 -3.86
C LEU A 73 4.64 7.61 -3.15
N LEU A 74 3.89 8.11 -2.18
CA LEU A 74 2.79 7.40 -1.55
C LEU A 74 1.69 7.09 -2.59
N LEU A 75 1.06 5.93 -2.49
CA LEU A 75 -0.18 5.63 -3.21
C LEU A 75 -1.30 5.32 -2.21
N ILE A 76 -2.48 5.87 -2.46
CA ILE A 76 -3.71 5.55 -1.74
C ILE A 76 -4.69 4.92 -2.72
N GLY A 77 -5.08 3.70 -2.46
CA GLY A 77 -6.15 3.00 -3.17
C GLY A 77 -7.15 2.38 -2.20
N ASN A 78 -8.17 1.78 -2.77
CA ASN A 78 -9.23 1.08 -2.06
C ASN A 78 -9.51 -0.25 -2.74
N ALA A 79 -9.79 -1.30 -1.96
CA ALA A 79 -10.35 -2.54 -2.46
C ALA A 79 -11.38 -3.06 -1.45
N LYS A 80 -12.58 -3.41 -1.93
CA LYS A 80 -13.71 -3.85 -1.08
C LYS A 80 -14.05 -2.89 0.07
N GLY A 81 -13.84 -1.58 -0.11
CA GLY A 81 -14.08 -0.58 0.94
C GLY A 81 -12.94 -0.46 1.96
N VAL A 82 -11.86 -1.22 1.81
CA VAL A 82 -10.67 -1.19 2.68
C VAL A 82 -9.54 -0.40 2.02
N PRO A 83 -8.87 0.51 2.74
CA PRO A 83 -7.71 1.23 2.21
C PRO A 83 -6.52 0.29 1.93
N VAL A 84 -5.90 0.49 0.77
CA VAL A 84 -4.66 -0.18 0.35
C VAL A 84 -3.61 0.89 0.05
N LEU A 85 -2.54 0.92 0.85
CA LEU A 85 -1.48 1.90 0.74
C LEU A 85 -0.26 1.31 0.04
N GLY A 86 0.21 1.96 -1.01
CA GLY A 86 1.55 1.71 -1.56
C GLY A 86 2.56 2.57 -0.82
N ALA A 87 3.36 1.97 0.05
CA ALA A 87 4.30 2.71 0.89
C ALA A 87 5.51 3.19 0.06
N PRO A 88 5.93 4.47 0.19
CA PRO A 88 7.14 4.96 -0.46
C PRO A 88 8.39 4.29 0.12
N GLY A 89 9.49 4.25 -0.65
CA GLY A 89 10.73 3.61 -0.20
C GLY A 89 11.28 4.16 1.11
N CYS A 90 11.07 5.45 1.40
CA CYS A 90 11.47 6.09 2.65
C CYS A 90 10.75 5.53 3.89
N ALA A 91 9.58 4.90 3.75
CA ALA A 91 8.86 4.26 4.85
C ALA A 91 9.61 3.05 5.45
N ARG A 92 10.72 2.62 4.84
CA ARG A 92 11.64 1.62 5.39
C ARG A 92 12.68 2.22 6.36
N SER A 93 12.76 3.54 6.44
CA SER A 93 13.64 4.29 7.33
C SER A 93 12.90 4.65 8.62
N PRO A 94 13.57 4.73 9.78
CA PRO A 94 12.99 5.28 11.01
C PRO A 94 12.82 6.81 10.98
N VAL A 95 13.29 7.49 9.93
CA VAL A 95 13.13 8.94 9.76
C VAL A 95 11.69 9.24 9.32
N GLU A 96 11.05 10.16 10.04
CA GLU A 96 9.70 10.62 9.74
C GLU A 96 9.59 11.10 8.28
N ASN A 97 8.52 10.70 7.60
CA ASN A 97 8.21 11.07 6.23
C ASN A 97 6.69 11.17 6.01
N GLY A 98 6.27 11.56 4.81
CA GLY A 98 4.85 11.73 4.48
C GLY A 98 3.94 10.53 4.78
N PHE A 99 4.48 9.30 4.72
CA PHE A 99 3.73 8.08 5.07
C PHE A 99 3.27 8.10 6.54
N ASP A 100 4.14 8.56 7.45
CA ASP A 100 3.83 8.60 8.88
C ASP A 100 2.70 9.60 9.17
N TRP A 101 2.64 10.71 8.43
CA TRP A 101 1.59 11.72 8.57
C TRP A 101 0.21 11.23 8.11
N VAL A 102 0.16 10.27 7.18
CA VAL A 102 -1.10 9.67 6.72
C VAL A 102 -1.62 8.62 7.70
N LEU A 103 -0.75 8.05 8.54
CA LEU A 103 -1.11 7.04 9.54
C LEU A 103 -1.33 7.58 10.96
N MET A 104 -1.06 8.88 11.20
CA MET A 104 -1.25 9.56 12.49
C MET A 104 -2.59 10.27 12.60
#